data_AF-A0A916BZ91-F1
#
_entry.id   AF-A0A916BZ91-F1
#
_cell.length_a   1.000
_cell.length_b   1.000
_cell.length_c   1.000
_cell.angle_alpha   90.00
_cell.angle_beta   90.00
_cell.angle_gamma   90.00
#
_symmetry.space_group_name_H-M   'P 1'
#
loop_
_entity.id
_entity.type
_entity.pdbx_description
1 polymer ?
#
loop_
_entity_poly.entity_id
_entity_poly.type
_entity_poly.pdbx_seq_one_letter_code
_entity_poly.pdbx_strand_id
1 'polypeptide(L)'
;MKLRRAVLIALAIPVIGLACWIVLPFCMGAALFLSCDLQRYTEIAKVDADNERFIIIYADSCWEINRGIYYEAHEAGNVVIPRTFVDWFNGIEEFTFKIAYANDRSLVEIYDSTVYYDRDLSIIINFETHESWPTGQWSDKKSIEAKQKAILFFEQLRQENPDLPRPVNLTP
;
A
#
# COMPACT_ATOMS: atom_id res chain seq x y z
N MET A 1 17.44 58.11 -30.49
CA MET A 1 17.86 56.82 -29.89
C MET A 1 16.91 56.30 -28.79
N LYS A 2 16.33 57.15 -27.93
CA LYS A 2 15.43 56.73 -26.83
C LYS A 2 14.10 56.09 -27.29
N LEU A 3 13.51 56.56 -28.40
CA LEU A 3 12.23 56.06 -28.90
C LEU A 3 12.30 54.61 -29.42
N ARG A 4 13.40 54.22 -30.08
CA ARG A 4 13.59 52.84 -30.55
C ARG A 4 13.70 51.83 -29.41
N ARG A 5 14.31 52.23 -28.28
CA ARG A 5 14.38 51.39 -27.07
C ARG A 5 13.02 51.22 -26.42
N ALA A 6 12.20 52.28 -26.35
CA ALA A 6 10.86 52.20 -25.78
C ALA A 6 9.92 51.27 -26.59
N VAL A 7 9.99 51.32 -27.91
CA VAL A 7 9.18 50.45 -28.80
C VAL A 7 9.61 48.97 -28.68
N LEU A 8 10.91 48.69 -28.60
CA LEU A 8 11.41 47.32 -28.41
C LEU A 8 10.99 46.73 -27.05
N ILE A 9 11.00 47.53 -25.99
CA ILE A 9 10.55 47.09 -24.66
C ILE A 9 9.04 46.82 -24.65
N ALA A 10 8.25 47.72 -25.26
CA ALA A 10 6.79 47.56 -25.34
C ALA A 10 6.36 46.31 -26.14
N LEU A 11 7.15 45.89 -27.13
CA LEU A 11 6.91 44.66 -27.91
C LEU A 11 7.40 43.39 -27.19
N ALA A 12 8.40 43.47 -26.33
CA ALA A 12 8.93 42.31 -25.61
C ALA A 12 8.02 41.86 -24.45
N ILE A 13 7.36 42.79 -23.77
CA ILE A 13 6.46 42.52 -22.63
C ILE A 13 5.33 41.52 -22.99
N PRO A 14 4.56 41.68 -24.08
CA PRO A 14 3.50 40.73 -24.43
C PRO A 14 4.04 39.36 -24.87
N VAL A 15 5.24 39.30 -25.47
CA VAL A 15 5.87 38.03 -25.87
C VAL A 15 6.32 37.24 -24.64
N ILE A 16 6.92 37.92 -23.66
CA ILE A 16 7.30 37.31 -22.37
C ILE A 16 6.04 36.90 -21.61
N GLY A 17 5.02 37.74 -21.59
CA GLY A 17 3.72 37.41 -20.99
C GLY A 17 3.11 36.15 -21.60
N LEU A 18 3.02 36.07 -22.92
CA LEU A 18 2.47 34.90 -23.62
C LEU A 18 3.32 33.64 -23.38
N ALA A 19 4.65 33.76 -23.42
CA ALA A 19 5.55 32.64 -23.14
C ALA A 19 5.38 32.14 -21.69
N CYS A 20 5.27 33.03 -20.71
CA CYS A 20 4.98 32.66 -19.33
C CYS A 20 3.62 31.96 -19.21
N TRP A 21 2.58 32.46 -19.88
CA TRP A 21 1.24 31.85 -19.84
C TRP A 21 1.17 30.45 -20.45
N ILE A 22 2.04 30.12 -21.41
CA ILE A 22 2.08 28.78 -22.02
C ILE A 22 3.01 27.84 -21.23
N VAL A 23 4.17 28.34 -20.78
CA VAL A 23 5.19 27.52 -20.13
C VAL A 23 4.85 27.22 -18.68
N LEU A 24 4.28 28.16 -17.92
CA LEU A 24 3.94 27.95 -16.50
C LEU A 24 2.94 26.80 -16.28
N PRO A 25 1.81 26.70 -17.01
CA PRO A 25 0.88 25.59 -16.85
C PRO A 25 1.50 24.25 -17.24
N PHE A 26 2.36 24.23 -18.28
CA PHE A 26 3.05 23.02 -18.70
C PHE A 26 4.05 22.54 -17.63
N CYS A 27 4.84 23.46 -17.08
CA CYS A 27 5.77 23.15 -15.98
C CYS A 27 5.03 22.74 -14.70
N MET A 28 3.91 23.38 -14.37
CA MET A 28 3.09 23.00 -13.21
C MET A 28 2.45 21.62 -13.38
N GLY A 29 1.92 21.31 -14.57
CA GLY A 29 1.38 19.99 -14.88
C GLY A 29 2.44 18.91 -14.75
N ALA A 30 3.60 19.11 -15.37
CA ALA A 30 4.72 18.16 -15.27
C ALA A 30 5.22 17.98 -13.83
N ALA A 31 5.27 19.04 -13.03
CA ALA A 31 5.67 18.96 -11.62
C ALA A 31 4.69 18.12 -10.79
N LEU A 32 3.37 18.26 -11.03
CA LEU A 32 2.34 17.46 -10.36
C LEU A 32 2.44 15.97 -10.71
N PHE A 33 2.66 15.65 -12.00
CA PHE A 33 2.90 14.28 -12.44
C PHE A 33 4.18 13.69 -11.83
N LEU A 34 5.27 14.47 -11.78
CA LEU A 34 6.54 14.03 -11.18
C LEU A 34 6.43 13.81 -9.67
N SER A 35 5.68 14.64 -8.95
CA SER A 35 5.46 14.44 -7.51
C SER A 35 4.70 13.15 -7.20
N CYS A 36 3.81 12.74 -8.10
CA CYS A 36 3.06 11.51 -7.97
C CYS A 36 3.93 10.26 -8.19
N ASP A 37 4.86 10.32 -9.15
CA ASP A 37 5.76 9.20 -9.44
C ASP A 37 6.84 9.00 -8.36
N LEU A 38 7.17 10.06 -7.60
CA LEU A 38 8.18 10.00 -6.54
C LEU A 38 7.67 9.37 -5.23
N GLN A 39 6.37 9.45 -4.95
CA GLN A 39 5.72 8.86 -3.78
C GLN A 39 4.70 7.80 -4.21
N ARG A 40 5.14 6.73 -4.90
CA ARG A 40 4.21 5.67 -5.34
C ARG A 40 3.41 5.06 -4.20
N TYR A 41 4.01 4.93 -3.02
CA TYR A 41 3.40 4.28 -1.86
C TYR A 41 3.49 5.17 -0.61
N THR A 42 2.39 5.25 0.13
CA THR A 42 2.31 5.90 1.44
C THR A 42 2.12 4.82 2.50
N GLU A 43 2.88 4.89 3.60
CA GLU A 43 2.65 4.09 4.80
C GLU A 43 1.31 4.51 5.42
N ILE A 44 0.35 3.59 5.48
CA ILE A 44 -0.96 3.83 6.09
C ILE A 44 -1.08 3.23 7.49
N ALA A 45 -0.28 2.22 7.79
CA ALA A 45 -0.16 1.66 9.13
C ALA A 45 1.19 0.99 9.34
N LYS A 46 1.63 0.99 10.59
CA LYS A 46 2.76 0.20 11.07
C LYS A 46 2.32 -0.54 12.32
N VAL A 47 2.23 -1.85 12.22
CA VAL A 47 1.77 -2.73 13.29
C VAL A 47 2.98 -3.36 13.96
N ASP A 48 3.10 -3.17 15.27
CA ASP A 48 4.09 -3.87 16.09
C ASP A 48 3.65 -5.33 16.27
N ALA A 49 4.50 -6.27 15.88
CA ALA A 49 4.27 -7.72 15.94
C ALA A 49 5.12 -8.38 17.05
N ASP A 50 5.62 -7.57 18.00
CA ASP A 50 6.49 -7.94 19.11
C ASP A 50 7.83 -8.57 18.67
N ASN A 51 8.76 -8.78 19.60
CA ASN A 51 10.08 -9.37 19.35
C ASN A 51 10.88 -8.67 18.22
N GLU A 52 10.84 -7.33 18.19
CA GLU A 52 11.50 -6.51 17.16
C GLU A 52 10.97 -6.76 15.73
N ARG A 53 9.72 -7.23 15.62
CA ARG A 53 9.04 -7.44 14.35
C ARG A 53 7.99 -6.38 14.12
N PHE A 54 7.90 -5.93 12.88
CA PHE A 54 6.89 -4.96 12.48
C PHE A 54 6.39 -5.27 11.09
N ILE A 55 5.11 -4.97 10.88
CA ILE A 55 4.45 -5.16 9.59
C ILE A 55 3.97 -3.78 9.16
N ILE A 56 4.47 -3.31 8.03
CA ILE A 56 4.13 -2.02 7.45
C ILE A 56 3.12 -2.25 6.35
N ILE A 57 2.00 -1.54 6.41
CA ILE A 57 0.97 -1.56 5.39
C ILE A 57 1.08 -0.27 4.60
N TYR A 58 1.21 -0.42 3.28
CA TYR A 58 1.30 0.65 2.33
C TYR A 58 0.06 0.70 1.46
N ALA A 59 -0.21 1.88 0.94
CA ALA A 59 -1.23 2.09 -0.07
C ALA A 59 -0.70 3.01 -1.16
N ASP A 60 -1.20 2.86 -2.38
CA ASP A 60 -0.87 3.78 -3.47
C ASP A 60 -1.22 5.22 -3.05
N SER A 61 -0.30 6.16 -3.26
CA SER A 61 -0.53 7.57 -2.91
C SER A 61 -1.32 8.30 -3.98
N CYS A 62 -1.21 7.84 -5.23
CA CYS A 62 -1.94 8.37 -6.37
C CYS A 62 -2.89 7.33 -6.91
N TRP A 63 -4.17 7.52 -6.65
CA TRP A 63 -5.22 6.63 -7.13
C TRP A 63 -6.43 7.48 -7.49
N GLU A 64 -6.97 7.25 -8.68
CA GLU A 64 -8.17 7.97 -9.16
C GLU A 64 -9.43 7.11 -9.01
N ILE A 65 -9.27 5.78 -9.04
CA ILE A 65 -10.38 4.82 -9.07
C ILE A 65 -10.16 3.71 -8.06
N ASN A 66 -8.94 3.19 -7.97
CA ASN A 66 -8.62 2.03 -7.16
C ASN A 66 -7.24 2.18 -6.53
N ARG A 67 -7.15 1.89 -5.24
CA ARG A 67 -5.95 2.05 -4.42
C ARG A 67 -5.38 0.68 -4.09
N GLY A 68 -4.20 0.37 -4.61
CA GLY A 68 -3.52 -0.87 -4.28
C GLY A 68 -3.05 -0.83 -2.84
N ILE A 69 -3.28 -1.91 -2.10
CA ILE A 69 -2.77 -2.12 -0.74
C ILE A 69 -1.66 -3.15 -0.78
N TYR A 70 -0.60 -2.87 -0.02
CA TYR A 70 0.59 -3.70 0.05
C TYR A 70 1.00 -3.87 1.50
N TYR A 71 1.78 -4.91 1.80
CA TYR A 71 2.44 -5.07 3.10
C TYR A 71 3.90 -5.46 2.95
N GLU A 72 4.70 -5.14 3.97
CA GLU A 72 6.09 -5.54 4.11
C GLU A 72 6.31 -5.95 5.57
N ALA A 73 7.01 -7.06 5.80
CA ALA A 73 7.29 -7.53 7.16
C ALA A 73 8.79 -7.47 7.44
N HIS A 74 9.11 -7.06 8.65
CA HIS A 74 10.48 -6.91 9.10
C HIS A 74 10.70 -7.61 10.44
N GLU A 75 11.94 -8.07 10.66
CA GLU A 75 12.41 -8.67 11.90
C GLU A 75 13.83 -8.16 12.20
N ALA A 76 14.04 -7.61 13.39
CA ALA A 76 15.32 -7.03 13.83
C ALA A 76 15.91 -6.04 12.81
N GLY A 77 15.05 -5.26 12.16
CA GLY A 77 15.41 -4.27 11.13
C GLY A 77 15.63 -4.81 9.72
N ASN A 78 15.58 -6.13 9.50
CA ASN A 78 15.70 -6.74 8.17
C ASN A 78 14.33 -6.97 7.55
N VAL A 79 14.21 -6.82 6.23
CA VAL A 79 12.99 -7.20 5.48
C VAL A 79 12.96 -8.72 5.36
N VAL A 80 12.00 -9.37 6.02
CA VAL A 80 11.78 -10.83 5.94
C VAL A 80 10.75 -11.19 4.89
N ILE A 81 9.77 -10.31 4.66
CA ILE A 81 8.80 -10.43 3.56
C ILE A 81 8.83 -9.12 2.77
N PRO A 82 9.23 -9.16 1.48
CA PRO A 82 9.28 -7.97 0.66
C PRO A 82 7.88 -7.41 0.42
N ARG A 83 7.80 -6.15 0.00
CA ARG A 83 6.53 -5.49 -0.34
C ARG A 83 5.67 -6.38 -1.25
N THR A 84 4.52 -6.79 -0.74
CA THR A 84 3.63 -7.77 -1.37
C THR A 84 2.24 -7.18 -1.52
N PHE A 85 1.65 -7.35 -2.71
CA PHE A 85 0.31 -6.86 -3.02
C PHE A 85 -0.75 -7.68 -2.29
N VAL A 86 -1.70 -6.99 -1.66
CA VAL A 86 -2.83 -7.59 -0.94
C VAL A 86 -4.05 -7.63 -1.83
N ASP A 87 -4.63 -6.46 -2.09
CA ASP A 87 -5.82 -6.29 -2.91
C ASP A 87 -5.97 -4.81 -3.33
N TRP A 88 -6.98 -4.58 -4.14
CA TRP A 88 -7.43 -3.32 -4.68
C TRP A 88 -8.64 -2.78 -3.88
N PHE A 89 -8.52 -1.57 -3.35
CA PHE A 89 -9.56 -0.92 -2.53
C PHE A 89 -10.12 0.32 -3.22
N ASN A 90 -11.46 0.44 -3.22
CA ASN A 90 -12.18 1.48 -3.93
C ASN A 90 -12.46 2.69 -3.01
N GLY A 91 -11.45 3.48 -2.64
CA GLY A 91 -11.72 4.79 -2.05
C GLY A 91 -10.93 5.21 -0.81
N ILE A 92 -11.55 6.14 -0.07
CA ILE A 92 -11.09 6.77 1.19
C ILE A 92 -11.48 5.89 2.37
N GLU A 93 -11.30 4.57 2.25
CA GLU A 93 -11.66 3.63 3.30
C GLU A 93 -10.70 3.81 4.48
N GLU A 94 -11.26 4.03 5.67
CA GLU A 94 -10.50 4.02 6.92
C GLU A 94 -10.31 2.57 7.35
N PHE A 95 -9.06 2.12 7.40
CA PHE A 95 -8.73 0.79 7.87
C PHE A 95 -8.54 0.78 9.38
N THR A 96 -9.18 -0.18 10.06
CA THR A 96 -8.93 -0.43 11.50
C THR A 96 -8.28 -1.79 11.65
N PHE A 97 -6.95 -1.79 11.56
CA PHE A 97 -6.14 -2.99 11.67
C PHE A 97 -6.14 -3.52 13.11
N LYS A 98 -6.45 -4.81 13.24
CA LYS A 98 -6.24 -5.60 14.44
C LYS A 98 -5.19 -6.67 14.16
N ILE A 99 -4.59 -7.15 15.24
CA ILE A 99 -3.57 -8.19 15.19
C ILE A 99 -3.99 -9.35 16.08
N ALA A 100 -3.80 -10.57 15.58
CA ALA A 100 -3.94 -11.80 16.33
C ALA A 100 -2.61 -12.56 16.30
N TYR A 101 -2.30 -13.22 17.41
CA TYR A 101 -1.04 -13.94 17.60
C TYR A 101 -1.32 -15.40 17.93
N ALA A 102 -0.44 -16.27 17.45
CA ALA A 102 -0.27 -17.56 18.07
C ALA A 102 0.48 -17.42 19.42
N ASN A 103 0.32 -18.39 20.31
CA ASN A 103 0.89 -18.40 21.66
C ASN A 103 2.43 -18.29 21.66
N ASP A 104 3.09 -18.95 20.70
CA ASP A 104 4.53 -18.88 20.49
C ASP A 104 4.99 -17.59 19.79
N ARG A 105 4.02 -16.77 19.36
CA ARG A 105 4.19 -15.53 18.60
C ARG A 105 4.90 -15.73 17.26
N SER A 106 5.08 -16.96 16.77
CA SER A 106 5.70 -17.23 15.47
C SER A 106 4.76 -16.85 14.33
N LEU A 107 3.46 -17.02 14.56
CA LEU A 107 2.41 -16.80 13.60
C LEU A 107 1.56 -15.60 14.00
N VAL A 108 1.29 -14.73 13.03
CA VAL A 108 0.58 -13.47 13.21
C VAL A 108 -0.43 -13.30 12.09
N GLU A 109 -1.62 -12.82 12.40
CA GLU A 109 -2.57 -12.31 11.42
C GLU A 109 -2.86 -10.83 11.69
N ILE A 110 -2.77 -10.02 10.65
CA ILE A 110 -3.34 -8.67 10.63
C ILE A 110 -4.62 -8.72 9.81
N TYR A 111 -5.70 -8.22 10.39
CA TYR A 111 -6.99 -8.15 9.72
C TYR A 111 -7.64 -6.79 9.91
N ASP A 112 -8.42 -6.36 8.91
CA ASP A 112 -9.28 -5.20 9.07
C ASP A 112 -10.55 -5.60 9.82
N SER A 113 -10.89 -4.84 10.86
CA SER A 113 -12.09 -5.07 11.68
C SER A 113 -13.28 -4.19 11.29
N THR A 114 -13.13 -3.42 10.22
CA THR A 114 -14.16 -2.53 9.70
C THR A 114 -15.25 -3.35 9.02
N VAL A 115 -16.38 -3.52 9.72
CA VAL A 115 -17.54 -4.38 9.35
C VAL A 115 -18.23 -3.95 8.04
N TYR A 116 -17.85 -2.83 7.43
CA TYR A 116 -18.64 -2.18 6.39
C TYR A 116 -18.57 -2.82 5.00
N TYR A 117 -17.64 -3.75 4.76
CA TYR A 117 -17.48 -4.36 3.44
C TYR A 117 -17.23 -5.86 3.59
N ASP A 118 -17.86 -6.68 2.74
CA ASP A 118 -17.64 -8.14 2.60
C ASP A 118 -16.21 -8.48 2.09
N ARG A 119 -15.22 -7.67 2.46
CA ARG A 119 -13.83 -7.72 2.01
C ARG A 119 -12.93 -7.65 3.23
N ASP A 120 -12.62 -8.82 3.76
CA ASP A 120 -11.68 -8.93 4.86
C ASP A 120 -10.26 -8.85 4.29
N LEU A 121 -9.58 -7.72 4.54
CA LEU A 121 -8.13 -7.69 4.46
C LEU A 121 -7.62 -8.65 5.54
N SER A 122 -6.91 -9.70 5.12
CA SER A 122 -6.24 -10.64 6.01
C SER A 122 -4.82 -10.88 5.49
N ILE A 123 -3.85 -10.57 6.35
CA ILE A 123 -2.43 -10.77 6.12
C ILE A 123 -1.94 -11.75 7.18
N ILE A 124 -1.58 -12.96 6.79
CA ILE A 124 -1.06 -13.98 7.69
C ILE A 124 0.44 -14.13 7.46
N ILE A 125 1.24 -14.07 8.52
CA ILE A 125 2.70 -14.13 8.46
C ILE A 125 3.20 -15.15 9.48
N ASN A 126 3.98 -16.12 9.00
CA ASN A 126 4.78 -17.01 9.82
C ASN A 126 6.23 -16.49 9.82
N PHE A 127 6.66 -15.93 10.95
CA PHE A 127 8.01 -15.42 11.14
C PHE A 127 9.07 -16.51 11.31
N GLU A 128 8.70 -17.74 11.69
CA GLU A 128 9.66 -18.85 11.74
C GLU A 128 10.09 -19.30 10.34
N THR A 129 9.15 -19.31 9.38
CA THR A 129 9.40 -19.77 8.00
C THR A 129 9.56 -18.64 6.98
N HIS A 130 9.31 -17.39 7.38
CA HIS A 130 9.20 -16.21 6.51
C HIS A 130 8.16 -16.36 5.40
N GLU A 131 7.12 -17.13 5.65
CA GLU A 131 6.02 -17.31 4.70
C GLU A 131 4.86 -16.40 5.07
N SER A 132 4.09 -16.03 4.04
CA SER A 132 2.93 -15.19 4.26
C SER A 132 1.84 -15.39 3.25
N TRP A 133 0.68 -14.86 3.57
CA TRP A 133 -0.48 -14.77 2.70
C TRP A 133 -1.06 -13.36 2.79
N PRO A 134 -1.45 -12.74 1.66
CA PRO A 134 -1.29 -13.22 0.28
C PRO A 134 0.17 -13.14 -0.21
N THR A 135 0.62 -14.03 -1.11
CA THR A 135 2.04 -14.10 -1.54
C THR A 135 2.41 -13.17 -2.71
N GLY A 136 1.47 -12.40 -3.26
CA GLY A 136 1.66 -11.56 -4.45
C GLY A 136 1.95 -12.33 -5.76
N GLN A 137 2.08 -13.66 -5.72
CA GLN A 137 2.31 -14.51 -6.89
C GLN A 137 0.98 -15.04 -7.43
N TRP A 138 0.47 -14.39 -8.47
CA TRP A 138 -0.80 -14.71 -9.13
C TRP A 138 -0.76 -15.91 -10.09
N SER A 139 0.28 -16.75 -10.06
CA SER A 139 0.28 -17.96 -10.89
C SER A 139 -0.62 -19.04 -10.28
N ASP A 140 -1.58 -19.55 -11.07
CA ASP A 140 -2.65 -20.47 -10.64
C ASP A 140 -2.20 -21.66 -9.78
N LYS A 141 -1.01 -22.22 -10.01
CA LYS A 141 -0.54 -23.39 -9.26
C LYS A 141 0.06 -23.03 -7.90
N LYS A 142 0.90 -21.99 -7.85
CA LYS A 142 1.52 -21.53 -6.59
C LYS A 142 0.50 -20.86 -5.67
N SER A 143 -0.55 -20.27 -6.24
CA SER A 143 -1.63 -19.66 -5.46
C SER A 143 -2.45 -20.69 -4.69
N ILE A 144 -2.67 -21.90 -5.22
CA ILE A 144 -3.41 -22.96 -4.52
C ILE A 144 -2.64 -23.51 -3.33
N GLU A 145 -1.36 -23.89 -3.50
CA GLU A 145 -0.54 -24.41 -2.39
C GLU A 145 -0.36 -23.35 -1.29
N ALA A 146 -0.11 -22.09 -1.68
CA ALA A 146 -0.02 -20.97 -0.75
C ALA A 146 -1.35 -20.74 -0.01
N LYS A 147 -2.50 -20.82 -0.70
CA LYS A 147 -3.83 -20.68 -0.08
C LYS A 147 -4.10 -21.81 0.91
N GLN A 148 -3.78 -23.05 0.56
CA GLN A 148 -3.93 -24.19 1.47
C GLN A 148 -3.07 -24.02 2.73
N LYS A 149 -1.83 -23.55 2.57
CA LYS A 149 -0.95 -23.26 3.71
C LYS A 149 -1.51 -22.13 4.58
N ALA A 150 -2.02 -21.07 3.96
CA ALA A 150 -2.66 -19.96 4.66
C ALA A 150 -3.90 -20.42 5.46
N ILE A 151 -4.70 -21.34 4.91
CA ILE A 151 -5.83 -21.96 5.63
C ILE A 151 -5.32 -22.70 6.87
N LEU A 152 -4.24 -23.48 6.76
CA LEU A 152 -3.67 -24.20 7.92
C LEU A 152 -3.18 -23.25 9.00
N PHE A 153 -2.48 -22.18 8.61
CA PHE A 153 -2.03 -21.13 9.52
C PHE A 153 -3.22 -20.42 10.20
N PHE A 154 -4.23 -20.05 9.43
CA PHE A 154 -5.44 -19.44 9.97
C PHE A 154 -6.14 -20.34 10.99
N GLU A 155 -6.28 -21.63 10.69
CA GLU A 155 -6.90 -22.58 11.60
C GLU A 155 -6.09 -22.76 12.90
N GLN A 156 -4.76 -22.71 12.83
CA GLN A 156 -3.91 -22.67 14.04
C GLN A 156 -4.17 -21.41 14.87
N LEU A 157 -4.19 -20.23 14.25
CA LEU A 157 -4.50 -18.98 14.95
C LEU A 157 -5.88 -19.02 15.60
N ARG A 158 -6.88 -19.56 14.90
CA ARG A 158 -8.27 -19.63 15.38
C ARG A 158 -8.46 -20.60 16.54
N GLN A 159 -7.68 -21.69 16.60
CA GLN A 159 -7.70 -22.58 17.76
C GLN A 159 -7.32 -21.84 19.05
N GLU A 160 -6.40 -20.88 18.94
CA GLU A 160 -5.91 -20.08 20.08
C GLU A 160 -6.68 -18.77 20.25
N ASN A 161 -7.35 -18.29 19.19
CA ASN A 161 -8.17 -17.09 19.16
C ASN A 161 -9.56 -17.42 18.57
N PRO A 162 -10.48 -18.02 19.35
CA PRO A 162 -11.77 -18.50 18.82
C PRO A 162 -12.68 -17.43 18.20
N ASP A 163 -12.50 -16.17 18.60
CA ASP A 163 -13.28 -15.03 18.11
C ASP A 163 -12.72 -14.40 16.82
N LEU A 164 -11.61 -14.96 16.28
CA LEU A 164 -10.97 -14.48 15.07
C LEU A 164 -11.90 -14.69 13.86
N PRO A 165 -12.33 -13.62 13.15
CA PRO A 165 -13.21 -13.74 12.00
C PRO A 165 -12.53 -14.54 10.88
N ARG A 166 -13.29 -15.38 10.17
CA ARG A 166 -12.77 -16.13 9.03
C ARG A 166 -12.68 -15.23 7.80
N PRO A 167 -11.49 -15.05 7.20
CA PRO A 167 -11.35 -14.23 6.01
C PRO A 167 -12.12 -14.80 4.82
N VAL A 168 -12.89 -13.95 4.13
CA VAL A 168 -13.63 -14.33 2.91
C VAL A 168 -12.69 -14.95 1.86
N ASN A 169 -11.48 -14.39 1.70
CA ASN A 169 -10.49 -14.84 0.72
C ASN A 169 -9.87 -16.23 1.02
N LEU A 170 -10.02 -16.74 2.24
CA LEU A 170 -9.59 -18.06 2.68
C LEU A 170 -10.73 -19.09 2.73
N THR A 171 -11.95 -18.69 2.34
CA THR A 171 -13.06 -19.64 2.23
C THR A 171 -12.82 -20.62 1.05
N PRO A 172 -13.09 -21.93 1.23
CA PRO A 172 -12.94 -22.95 0.19
C PRO A 172 -13.78 -22.68 -1.06
#